data_AF-A0AA51QSQ7-F1
#
_entry.id   AF-A0AA51QSQ7-F1
#
_cell.length_a   1.000
_cell.length_b   1.000
_cell.length_c   1.000
_cell.angle_alpha   90.00
_cell.angle_beta   90.00
_cell.angle_gamma   90.00
#
_symmetry.space_group_name_H-M   'P 1'
#
loop_
_entity.id
_entity.type
_entity.pdbx_description
1 polymer ?
#
loop_
_entity_poly.entity_id
_entity_poly.type
_entity_poly.pdbx_seq_one_letter_code
_entity_poly.pdbx_strand_id
1 'polypeptide(L)' 'MQQLITWFLNDVMKEEIARQAGVPRYARSSARKAHRNGYRQRSLKTRFGELLLQKPQLRESPFETKVFER' A
#
# COMPACT_ATOMS: atom_id res chain seq x y z
N MET A 1 20.10 -5.26 -2.62
CA MET A 1 19.11 -4.99 -3.69
C MET A 1 17.67 -5.34 -3.30
N GLN A 2 17.36 -6.59 -2.91
CA GLN A 2 15.99 -6.99 -2.52
C GLN A 2 15.37 -6.08 -1.44
N GLN A 3 16.10 -5.77 -0.37
CA GLN A 3 15.61 -4.92 0.72
C GLN A 3 15.24 -3.50 0.26
N LEU A 4 16.04 -2.90 -0.63
CA LEU A 4 15.78 -1.56 -1.17
C LEU A 4 14.50 -1.55 -2.02
N ILE A 5 14.31 -2.57 -2.85
CA ILE A 5 13.11 -2.72 -3.68
C ILE A 5 11.89 -2.94 -2.79
N THR A 6 11.98 -3.82 -1.79
CA THR A 6 10.91 -4.05 -0.82
C THR A 6 10.53 -2.78 -0.07
N TRP A 7 11.52 -2.02 0.41
CA TRP A 7 11.28 -0.73 1.06
C TRP A 7 10.56 0.24 0.10
N PHE A 8 11.08 0.41 -1.11
CA PHE A 8 10.52 1.32 -2.10
C PHE A 8 9.08 0.96 -2.47
N LEU A 9 8.79 -0.31 -2.75
CA LEU A 9 7.44 -0.76 -3.12
C LEU A 9 6.44 -0.60 -1.96
N ASN A 10 6.87 -0.85 -0.72
CA ASN A 10 6.05 -0.58 0.44
C ASN A 10 5.78 0.92 0.61
N ASP A 11 6.75 1.78 0.29
CA ASP A 11 6.61 3.23 0.38
C ASP A 11 5.66 3.77 -0.69
N VAL A 12 5.79 3.31 -1.94
CA VAL A 12 4.85 3.60 -3.03
C VAL A 12 3.42 3.25 -2.62
N MET A 13 3.19 2.07 -2.04
CA MET A 13 1.86 1.67 -1.56
C MET A 13 1.34 2.55 -0.41
N LYS A 14 2.21 3.10 0.46
CA LYS A 14 1.81 4.05 1.51
C LYS A 14 1.29 5.36 0.92
N GLU A 15 1.93 5.85 -0.13
CA GLU A 15 1.50 7.05 -0.84
C GLU A 15 0.22 6.82 -1.66
N GLU A 16 0.06 5.64 -2.27
CA GLU A 16 -1.18 5.25 -2.96
C GLU A 16 -2.37 5.18 -1.99
N ILE A 17 -2.22 4.56 -0.81
CA ILE A 17 -3.33 4.49 0.15
C ILE A 17 -3.69 5.87 0.72
N ALA A 18 -2.72 6.78 0.84
CA ALA A 18 -3.02 8.16 1.25
C ALA A 18 -3.87 8.91 0.21
N ARG A 19 -3.55 8.74 -1.07
CA ARG A 19 -4.33 9.29 -2.19
C ARG A 19 -5.73 8.70 -2.25
N GLN A 20 -5.88 7.38 -2.09
CA GLN A 20 -7.18 6.71 -2.10
C GLN A 20 -8.03 7.05 -0.88
N ALA A 21 -7.44 7.16 0.31
CA ALA A 21 -8.13 7.61 1.51
C ALA A 21 -8.60 9.09 1.42
N GLY A 22 -7.99 9.86 0.51
CA GLY A 22 -8.25 11.28 0.30
C GLY A 22 -7.67 12.20 1.38
N VAL A 23 -6.97 11.63 2.37
CA VAL A 23 -6.41 12.36 3.50
C VAL A 23 -5.06 11.79 3.95
N PRO A 24 -4.15 12.65 4.42
CA PRO A 24 -2.92 12.22 5.08
C PRO A 24 -3.19 11.33 6.30
N ARG A 25 -2.15 10.64 6.76
CA ARG A 25 -2.26 9.82 7.97
C ARG A 25 -2.62 10.70 9.16
N TYR A 26 -3.58 10.24 9.97
CA TYR A 26 -4.11 10.93 11.16
C TYR A 26 -4.82 12.28 10.92
N ALA A 27 -4.85 12.80 9.68
CA ALA A 27 -5.56 14.03 9.38
C ALA A 27 -7.07 13.87 9.59
N ARG A 28 -7.70 14.85 10.23
CA ARG A 28 -9.16 14.96 10.40
C ARG A 28 -9.68 15.90 9.31
N SER A 29 -10.49 15.37 8.40
CA SER A 29 -11.12 16.15 7.33
C SER A 29 -12.40 15.47 6.88
N SER A 30 -13.39 16.26 6.47
CA SER A 30 -14.62 15.80 5.84
C SER A 30 -14.38 15.18 4.46
N ALA A 31 -13.23 15.45 3.83
CA ALA A 31 -12.85 14.87 2.53
C ALA A 31 -12.36 13.41 2.61
N ARG A 32 -12.34 12.79 3.80
CA ARG A 32 -11.91 11.39 3.97
C ARG A 32 -12.89 10.45 3.26
N LYS A 33 -12.36 9.65 2.34
CA LYS A 33 -13.13 8.65 1.59
C LYS A 33 -13.11 7.27 2.25
N ALA A 34 -12.01 6.93 2.92
CA ALA A 34 -11.83 5.63 3.56
C ALA A 34 -10.84 5.67 4.72
N HIS A 35 -10.97 4.71 5.64
CA HIS A 35 -10.12 4.47 6.79
C HIS A 35 -9.13 3.33 6.51
N ARG A 36 -7.89 3.52 6.98
CA ARG A 36 -6.83 2.50 6.89
C ARG A 36 -7.14 1.38 7.88
N ASN A 37 -7.04 0.13 7.43
CA ASN A 37 -7.39 -1.08 8.18
C ASN A 37 -6.21 -2.05 8.29
N GLY A 38 -5.03 -1.53 8.68
CA GLY A 38 -3.82 -2.33 8.82
C GLY A 38 -3.18 -2.75 7.49
N TYR A 39 -2.41 -3.83 7.56
CA TYR A 39 -1.62 -4.37 6.45
C TYR A 39 -1.76 -5.88 6.38
N ARG A 40 -1.78 -6.41 5.16
CA ARG A 40 -1.73 -7.84 4.88
C ARG A 40 -0.43 -8.18 4.16
N GLN A 41 0.25 -9.24 4.59
CA GLN A 41 1.42 -9.73 3.86
C GLN A 41 1.00 -10.30 2.50
N ARG A 42 1.74 -9.94 1.45
CA ARG A 42 1.57 -10.47 0.10
C ARG A 42 2.94 -10.61 -0.56
N SER A 43 3.17 -11.75 -1.21
CA SER A 43 4.42 -11.97 -1.93
C SER A 43 4.36 -11.49 -3.37
N LEU A 44 5.50 -11.03 -3.88
CA LEU A 44 5.72 -10.61 -5.26
C LEU A 44 6.94 -11.33 -5.82
N LYS A 45 6.76 -12.10 -6.90
CA LYS A 45 7.85 -12.78 -7.58
C LYS A 45 8.59 -11.79 -8.48
N THR A 46 9.88 -11.62 -8.25
CA THR A 46 10.74 -10.74 -9.05
C THR A 46 11.95 -11.52 -9.59
N ARG A 47 12.69 -10.92 -10.53
CA ARG A 47 13.96 -11.48 -11.03
C ARG A 47 15.00 -11.69 -9.93
N PHE A 48 14.90 -10.93 -8.83
CA PHE A 48 15.82 -11.03 -7.71
C PHE A 48 15.31 -11.98 -6.63
N GLY A 49 14.21 -12.72 -6.85
CA GLY A 49 13.59 -13.61 -5.87
C GLY A 49 12.21 -13.15 -5.43
N GLU A 50 11.66 -13.83 -4.43
CA GLU A 50 10.36 -13.51 -3.82
C GLU A 50 10.50 -12.38 -2.80
N LEU A 51 9.71 -11.32 -2.96
CA LEU A 51 9.65 -10.20 -2.04
C LEU A 51 8.38 -10.29 -1.20
N LEU A 52 8.52 -10.18 0.12
CA LEU A 52 7.39 -10.07 1.03
C LEU A 52 7.04 -8.60 1.24
N LEU A 53 5.87 -8.19 0.76
CA LEU A 53 5.38 -6.81 0.84
C LEU A 53 4.23 -6.70 1.84
N GLN A 54 4.09 -5.52 2.44
CA GLN A 54 3.00 -5.20 3.36
C GLN A 54 1.92 -4.45 2.58
N LYS A 55 0.95 -5.17 2.01
CA LYS A 55 -0.16 -4.57 1.26
C LYS A 55 -1.08 -3.82 2.24
N PRO A 56 -1.21 -2.49 2.15
CA PRO A 56 -2.17 -1.73 2.94
C PRO A 56 -3.62 -2.18 2.69
N GLN A 57 -4.50 -1.96 3.66
CA GLN A 57 -5.93 -2.22 3.52
C GLN A 57 -6.74 -0.97 3.85
N LEU A 58 -7.84 -0.79 3.13
CA LEU A 58 -8.89 0.18 3.43
C LEU A 58 -10.11 -0.57 3.99
N ARG A 59 -10.89 0.09 4.84
CA ARG A 59 -12.04 -0.54 5.51
C ARG A 59 -13.29 -0.54 4.62
N GLU A 60 -13.52 0.55 3.91
CA GLU A 60 -14.73 0.82 3.14
C GLU A 60 -14.60 0.40 1.67
N SER A 61 -13.37 0.22 1.18
CA SER A 61 -13.08 -0.17 -0.20
C SER A 61 -11.87 -1.08 -0.30
N PRO A 62 -11.72 -1.88 -1.38
CA PRO A 62 -10.49 -2.59 -1.65
C PRO A 62 -9.34 -1.62 -1.93
N PHE A 63 -8.15 -1.90 -1.38
CA PHE A 63 -6.94 -1.17 -1.75
C PHE A 63 -6.44 -1.62 -3.13
N GLU A 64 -6.47 -0.70 -4.08
CA GLU A 64 -5.97 -0.86 -5.45
C GLU A 64 -4.51 -0.39 -5.53
N THR A 65 -3.66 -1.07 -6.28
CA THR A 65 -2.25 -0.69 -6.40
C THR A 65 -1.65 -1.28 -7.66
N LYS A 66 -0.83 -0.48 -8.33
CA LYS A 66 -0.13 -0.89 -9.55
C LYS A 66 1.02 -1.86 -9.27
N VAL A 67 1.46 -1.97 -8.03
CA VAL A 67 2.56 -2.86 -7.61
C VAL A 67 2.26 -4.34 -7.89
N PHE A 68 0.98 -4.72 -7.90
CA PHE A 68 0.54 -6.09 -8.17
C PHE A 68 -0.31 -6.22 -9.43
N GLU A 69 -0.41 -5.16 -10.23
CA GLU A 69 -0.99 -5.25 -11.57
C GLU A 69 0.00 -6.00 -12.48
N ARG A 70 -0.53 -6.77 -13.42
CA ARG A 70 0.21 -7.73 -14.24
C ARG A 70 0.41 -7.20 -15.65
#